data_AF-R9P904-F1
#
_entry.id   AF-R9P904-F1
#
_cell.length_a   1.000
_cell.length_b   1.000
_cell.length_c   1.000
_cell.angle_alpha   90.00
_cell.angle_beta   90.00
_cell.angle_gamma   90.00
#
_symmetry.space_group_name_H-M   'P 1'
#
loop_
_entity.id
_entity.type
_entity.pdbx_description
1 polymer ?
#
loop_
_entity_poly.entity_id
_entity_poly.type
_entity_poly.pdbx_seq_one_letter_code
_entity_poly.pdbx_strand_id
1 'polypeptide(L)'
;MPPRRTRAAKKADEHQDAAEAATTAEPSASTSSASRTVEAENVAAIAPESTPSKAKAKGKSRAARHQPLLAEGPTPVPAAPTGDADADDDDATTSEAVAQPDPEATSTAAKPTMEDRHARLSALRAKMSASSRANRRDILSEQSRARSIASDLSSSSTSSRKLLKAEKLLQERDLRESGTDVERHRNLHYSLEDSETWDSKLEAKERRKDSGPGDFGDAAKRAYQRQLKTIKPDLAAYKKQTQQAGSSHLATPASLSLTRPDTRAHDELHYGTHQPNDDAVDRVITHLNAEKQKIKNRSRRRNDDGEEVNYINDSNRHFNKKLKRFYDKQTQEIRENLERGTAL
;
A
#
# COMPACT_ATOMS: atom_id res chain seq x y z
N MET A 1 -30.46 -34.08 -17.75
CA MET A 1 -29.30 -33.17 -17.76
C MET A 1 -28.13 -33.88 -17.10
N PRO A 2 -27.00 -34.13 -17.78
CA PRO A 2 -25.80 -34.66 -17.12
C PRO A 2 -25.19 -33.61 -16.17
N PRO A 3 -24.55 -34.01 -15.07
CA PRO A 3 -23.88 -33.06 -14.17
C PRO A 3 -22.68 -32.40 -14.85
N ARG A 4 -22.46 -31.12 -14.56
CA ARG A 4 -21.31 -30.37 -15.11
C ARG A 4 -20.00 -30.87 -14.47
N ARG A 5 -19.22 -31.67 -15.21
CA ARG A 5 -17.86 -32.08 -14.80
C ARG A 5 -16.98 -30.85 -14.54
N THR A 6 -16.19 -30.90 -13.48
CA THR A 6 -15.30 -29.79 -13.09
C THR A 6 -14.12 -29.64 -14.05
N ARG A 7 -13.48 -28.47 -14.08
CA ARG A 7 -12.33 -28.20 -14.95
C ARG A 7 -11.13 -29.12 -14.65
N ALA A 8 -10.97 -29.55 -13.39
CA ALA A 8 -9.96 -30.53 -13.00
C ALA A 8 -10.20 -31.89 -13.67
N ALA A 9 -11.44 -32.38 -13.68
CA ALA A 9 -11.79 -33.63 -14.36
C ALA A 9 -11.56 -33.53 -15.88
N LYS A 10 -11.91 -32.41 -16.52
CA LYS A 10 -11.62 -32.22 -17.96
C LYS A 10 -10.11 -32.21 -18.26
N LYS A 11 -9.30 -31.60 -17.39
CA LYS A 11 -7.84 -31.58 -17.57
C LYS A 11 -7.19 -32.95 -17.30
N ALA A 12 -7.84 -33.83 -16.55
CA ALA A 12 -7.37 -35.20 -16.36
C ALA A 12 -7.48 -35.99 -17.68
N ASP A 13 -8.64 -35.92 -18.35
CA ASP A 13 -8.85 -36.52 -19.68
C ASP A 13 -7.79 -36.01 -20.69
N GLU A 14 -7.59 -34.68 -20.77
CA GLU A 14 -6.58 -34.04 -21.66
C GLU A 14 -5.13 -34.53 -21.40
N HIS A 15 -4.83 -35.05 -20.21
CA HIS A 15 -3.53 -35.66 -19.88
C HIS A 15 -3.48 -37.18 -20.14
N GLN A 16 -4.62 -37.86 -20.27
CA GLN A 16 -4.70 -39.27 -20.67
C GLN A 16 -4.60 -39.42 -22.19
N ASP A 17 -5.33 -38.59 -22.95
CA ASP A 17 -5.22 -38.53 -24.42
C ASP A 17 -3.76 -38.28 -24.87
N ALA A 18 -3.05 -37.39 -24.16
CA ALA A 18 -1.64 -37.08 -24.41
C ALA A 18 -0.67 -38.20 -24.02
N ALA A 19 -1.08 -39.15 -23.18
CA ALA A 19 -0.27 -40.31 -22.79
C ALA A 19 -0.41 -41.45 -23.81
N GLU A 20 -1.63 -41.76 -24.27
CA GLU A 20 -1.83 -42.77 -25.32
C GLU A 20 -1.16 -42.35 -26.64
N ALA A 21 -1.19 -41.06 -26.97
CA ALA A 21 -0.47 -40.49 -28.12
C ALA A 21 1.07 -40.58 -28.02
N ALA A 22 1.63 -40.83 -26.83
CA ALA A 22 3.07 -41.02 -26.65
C ALA A 22 3.50 -42.50 -26.76
N THR A 23 2.57 -43.44 -26.57
CA THR A 23 2.84 -44.89 -26.61
C THR A 23 2.84 -45.53 -28.01
N THR A 24 2.59 -44.76 -29.07
CA THR A 24 2.48 -45.25 -30.47
C THR A 24 3.71 -44.96 -31.34
N ALA A 25 4.83 -44.53 -30.76
CA ALA A 25 6.09 -44.31 -31.46
C ALA A 25 7.08 -45.47 -31.23
N GLU A 26 7.45 -46.20 -32.29
CA GLU A 26 8.37 -47.35 -32.18
C GLU A 26 9.86 -46.96 -32.03
N PRO A 27 10.67 -47.75 -31.29
CA PRO A 27 12.08 -47.48 -31.08
C PRO A 27 12.98 -48.07 -32.18
N SER A 28 13.59 -47.21 -33.00
CA SER A 28 14.70 -47.59 -33.90
C SER A 28 16.07 -47.42 -33.21
N ALA A 29 16.99 -48.37 -33.43
CA ALA A 29 18.31 -48.45 -32.78
C ALA A 29 19.48 -48.35 -33.79
N SER A 30 20.70 -48.72 -33.35
CA SER A 30 22.02 -48.62 -34.02
C SER A 30 22.64 -47.19 -34.01
N THR A 31 23.77 -46.84 -33.37
CA THR A 31 25.13 -47.41 -33.08
C THR A 31 26.22 -46.95 -34.06
N SER A 32 27.22 -46.19 -33.57
CA SER A 32 28.64 -46.45 -33.87
C SER A 32 29.64 -45.59 -33.05
N SER A 33 30.83 -46.19 -32.88
CA SER A 33 32.13 -45.74 -32.38
C SER A 33 32.70 -44.43 -32.98
N ALA A 34 33.81 -43.84 -32.52
CA ALA A 34 34.53 -43.80 -31.23
C ALA A 34 35.76 -42.87 -31.34
N SER A 35 36.32 -42.43 -30.20
CA SER A 35 37.69 -41.88 -30.01
C SER A 35 38.18 -40.66 -30.82
N ARG A 36 38.69 -39.64 -30.13
CA ARG A 36 40.11 -39.20 -30.22
C ARG A 36 40.47 -38.23 -29.08
N THR A 37 41.70 -38.30 -28.59
CA THR A 37 42.28 -37.42 -27.57
C THR A 37 43.32 -36.47 -28.13
N VAL A 38 43.28 -35.20 -27.74
CA VAL A 38 44.38 -34.22 -27.64
C VAL A 38 43.86 -33.15 -26.67
N GLU A 39 44.40 -33.07 -25.45
CA GLU A 39 45.57 -32.27 -25.03
C GLU A 39 45.17 -30.87 -24.55
N ALA A 40 45.96 -30.34 -23.62
CA ALA A 40 45.67 -29.10 -22.91
C ALA A 40 46.92 -28.23 -22.82
N GLU A 41 46.77 -26.94 -23.12
CA GLU A 41 47.71 -25.92 -22.71
C GLU A 41 47.03 -24.88 -21.83
N ASN A 42 47.79 -24.36 -20.87
CA ASN A 42 47.33 -23.49 -19.80
C ASN A 42 48.39 -22.41 -19.60
N VAL A 43 48.10 -21.19 -20.07
CA VAL A 43 49.03 -20.05 -20.01
C VAL A 43 48.40 -18.96 -19.14
N ALA A 44 49.17 -18.50 -18.15
CA ALA A 44 48.71 -17.56 -17.13
C ALA A 44 49.40 -16.20 -17.24
N ALA A 45 48.75 -15.20 -16.63
CA ALA A 45 49.25 -13.86 -16.33
C ALA A 45 49.58 -12.91 -17.50
N ILE A 46 49.06 -11.69 -17.40
CA ILE A 46 49.85 -10.50 -17.01
C ILE A 46 48.86 -9.35 -16.70
N ALA A 47 49.13 -8.59 -15.63
CA ALA A 47 48.44 -7.34 -15.32
C ALA A 47 49.35 -6.14 -15.67
N PRO A 48 48.80 -4.92 -15.73
CA PRO A 48 49.29 -3.98 -14.71
C PRO A 48 48.20 -3.08 -14.10
N GLU A 49 48.59 -2.41 -13.01
CA GLU A 49 47.76 -1.49 -12.22
C GLU A 49 47.64 -0.10 -12.86
N SER A 50 46.59 0.64 -12.49
CA SER A 50 46.79 1.97 -11.88
C SER A 50 45.48 2.51 -11.28
N THR A 51 45.59 3.09 -10.08
CA THR A 51 44.60 4.02 -9.51
C THR A 51 45.22 5.42 -9.45
N PRO A 52 44.45 6.50 -9.21
CA PRO A 52 44.44 7.01 -7.83
C PRO A 52 43.21 7.84 -7.38
N SER A 53 42.75 7.61 -6.14
CA SER A 53 42.09 8.61 -5.24
C SER A 53 40.75 9.25 -5.71
N LYS A 54 39.81 9.68 -4.85
CA LYS A 54 40.01 10.51 -3.65
C LYS A 54 38.79 10.53 -2.71
N ALA A 55 39.05 10.80 -1.43
CA ALA A 55 38.16 11.41 -0.41
C ALA A 55 36.76 10.82 -0.11
N LYS A 56 36.63 10.24 1.10
CA LYS A 56 35.36 10.25 1.87
C LYS A 56 35.09 11.67 2.39
N ALA A 57 33.87 12.20 2.20
CA ALA A 57 33.39 13.40 2.90
C ALA A 57 32.45 13.02 4.07
N LYS A 58 32.73 13.48 5.29
CA LYS A 58 32.05 13.07 6.52
C LYS A 58 31.12 14.18 7.05
N GLY A 59 30.03 14.44 6.33
CA GLY A 59 29.05 15.49 6.69
C GLY A 59 28.25 15.14 7.96
N LYS A 60 28.27 16.01 8.97
CA LYS A 60 27.44 15.91 10.18
C LYS A 60 27.05 17.31 10.69
N SER A 61 25.85 17.42 11.30
CA SER A 61 25.14 18.67 11.67
C SER A 61 24.65 19.48 10.45
N ARG A 62 23.41 19.96 10.38
CA ARG A 62 22.67 20.79 11.34
C ARG A 62 21.27 20.27 11.66
N ALA A 63 20.82 20.45 12.90
CA ALA A 63 19.41 20.36 13.24
C ALA A 63 18.68 21.64 12.76
N ALA A 64 17.47 21.48 12.20
CA ALA A 64 16.59 22.62 11.96
C ALA A 64 16.10 23.17 13.31
N ARG A 65 16.21 24.48 13.51
CA ARG A 65 15.88 25.17 14.76
C ARG A 65 15.00 26.38 14.45
N HIS A 66 13.87 26.47 15.15
CA HIS A 66 12.89 27.56 15.16
C HIS A 66 12.09 27.80 13.85
N GLN A 67 10.81 27.44 13.90
CA GLN A 67 9.75 28.31 13.38
C GLN A 67 9.41 29.34 14.48
N PRO A 68 9.04 30.59 14.16
CA PRO A 68 8.60 31.58 15.15
C PRO A 68 7.18 31.28 15.64
N LEU A 69 6.86 31.73 16.86
CA LEU A 69 5.49 31.70 17.37
C LEU A 69 4.64 32.77 16.65
N LEU A 70 3.42 32.42 16.28
CA LEU A 70 2.35 33.39 16.07
C LEU A 70 1.77 33.79 17.43
N ALA A 71 1.29 35.03 17.55
CA ALA A 71 0.69 35.53 18.78
C ALA A 71 -0.82 35.26 18.80
N GLU A 72 -1.32 34.66 19.88
CA GLU A 72 -2.75 34.61 20.18
C GLU A 72 -3.11 35.78 21.12
N GLY A 73 -4.27 36.40 20.88
CA GLY A 73 -4.75 37.55 21.65
C GLY A 73 -5.43 37.14 22.97
N PRO A 74 -5.53 38.06 23.95
CA PRO A 74 -6.14 37.75 25.25
C PRO A 74 -7.67 37.65 25.15
N THR A 75 -8.22 36.52 25.62
CA THR A 75 -9.65 36.37 25.93
C THR A 75 -9.93 36.76 27.40
N PRO A 76 -11.16 37.22 27.73
CA PRO A 76 -11.45 37.84 29.02
C PRO A 76 -11.75 36.86 30.16
N VAL A 77 -11.72 37.39 31.39
CA VAL A 77 -11.87 36.68 32.67
C VAL A 77 -13.34 36.47 33.04
N PRO A 78 -13.78 35.26 33.45
CA PRO A 78 -15.08 35.04 34.09
C PRO A 78 -15.04 35.36 35.61
N ALA A 79 -16.16 35.80 36.17
CA ALA A 79 -16.26 36.29 37.55
C ALA A 79 -16.43 35.19 38.61
N ALA A 80 -16.32 35.58 39.89
CA ALA A 80 -16.51 34.74 41.07
C ALA A 80 -18.01 34.44 41.36
N PRO A 81 -18.34 33.41 42.17
CA PRO A 81 -19.68 32.84 42.24
C PRO A 81 -20.58 33.45 43.33
N THR A 82 -21.88 33.25 43.15
CA THR A 82 -22.92 33.25 44.20
C THR A 82 -23.42 31.82 44.38
N GLY A 83 -23.67 31.38 45.62
CA GLY A 83 -24.25 30.06 45.91
C GLY A 83 -25.52 30.16 46.75
N ASP A 84 -26.24 29.05 46.87
CA ASP A 84 -27.21 28.80 47.93
C ASP A 84 -27.28 27.27 48.22
N ALA A 85 -28.02 26.86 49.25
CA ALA A 85 -27.93 25.53 49.88
C ALA A 85 -28.88 24.45 49.34
N ASP A 86 -28.61 23.18 49.72
CA ASP A 86 -29.59 22.25 50.31
C ASP A 86 -28.87 21.05 51.00
N ALA A 87 -29.59 20.17 51.70
CA ALA A 87 -29.07 19.27 52.76
C ALA A 87 -29.39 17.74 52.62
N ASP A 88 -29.26 17.00 53.74
CA ASP A 88 -29.48 15.55 53.99
C ASP A 88 -28.39 14.59 53.39
N ASP A 89 -27.65 13.69 54.08
CA ASP A 89 -27.82 12.73 55.21
C ASP A 89 -28.26 11.30 54.75
N ASP A 90 -27.71 10.14 55.18
CA ASP A 90 -26.66 9.77 56.16
C ASP A 90 -25.53 8.92 55.46
N ASP A 91 -24.89 7.80 55.87
CA ASP A 91 -24.95 6.78 56.96
C ASP A 91 -23.50 6.25 57.28
N ALA A 92 -23.34 5.46 58.35
CA ALA A 92 -22.08 5.03 58.99
C ALA A 92 -21.16 4.03 58.22
N THR A 93 -19.87 4.02 58.58
CA THR A 93 -19.20 2.89 59.29
C THR A 93 -17.76 3.25 59.72
N THR A 94 -17.41 2.99 60.97
CA THR A 94 -16.11 3.32 61.59
C THR A 94 -15.22 2.09 61.79
N SER A 95 -13.90 2.23 61.56
CA SER A 95 -12.87 1.32 62.09
C SER A 95 -11.58 2.06 62.44
N GLU A 96 -11.07 1.80 63.65
CA GLU A 96 -9.79 2.23 64.24
C GLU A 96 -8.55 1.65 63.50
N ALA A 97 -7.28 2.01 63.74
CA ALA A 97 -6.53 3.21 64.21
C ALA A 97 -5.00 2.79 64.20
N VAL A 98 -3.96 3.43 64.77
CA VAL A 98 -3.70 4.66 65.57
C VAL A 98 -2.28 5.16 65.19
N ALA A 99 -2.04 6.47 64.97
CA ALA A 99 -0.74 7.15 65.24
C ALA A 99 -0.76 8.66 64.90
N GLN A 100 -0.72 9.50 65.93
CA GLN A 100 -0.37 10.94 65.89
C GLN A 100 1.15 11.13 66.17
N PRO A 101 1.76 12.35 66.14
CA PRO A 101 1.15 13.68 66.07
C PRO A 101 1.67 14.62 64.97
N ASP A 102 0.97 15.75 64.83
CA ASP A 102 1.46 17.00 64.23
C ASP A 102 2.68 17.58 64.98
N PRO A 103 3.24 18.69 64.47
CA PRO A 103 2.91 19.93 65.18
C PRO A 103 2.32 21.02 64.28
N GLU A 104 1.31 21.70 64.81
CA GLU A 104 0.84 22.98 64.27
C GLU A 104 1.99 23.99 64.26
N ALA A 105 2.22 24.64 63.10
CA ALA A 105 3.10 25.79 63.01
C ALA A 105 2.29 27.11 63.10
N THR A 106 1.57 27.28 64.22
CA THR A 106 0.91 28.55 64.58
C THR A 106 1.97 29.63 64.85
N SER A 107 2.41 30.31 63.79
CA SER A 107 3.38 31.40 63.86
C SER A 107 2.77 32.73 63.41
N THR A 108 2.74 33.69 64.32
CA THR A 108 2.28 35.06 64.06
C THR A 108 3.20 35.76 63.05
N ALA A 109 2.67 36.76 62.36
CA ALA A 109 3.26 37.32 61.14
C ALA A 109 4.52 38.19 61.36
N ALA A 110 5.65 37.55 61.67
CA ALA A 110 6.96 38.13 61.38
C ALA A 110 7.16 38.20 59.85
N LYS A 111 7.64 39.35 59.35
CA LYS A 111 7.94 39.51 57.92
C LYS A 111 9.09 38.54 57.58
N PRO A 112 8.92 37.56 56.66
CA PRO A 112 9.93 36.54 56.41
C PRO A 112 11.24 37.19 55.97
N THR A 113 12.38 36.64 56.41
CA THR A 113 13.70 37.23 56.13
C THR A 113 13.99 37.18 54.62
N MET A 114 15.00 37.90 54.16
CA MET A 114 15.46 37.78 52.77
C MET A 114 15.96 36.37 52.45
N GLU A 115 16.37 35.59 53.46
CA GLU A 115 16.89 34.25 53.28
C GLU A 115 15.78 33.20 53.22
N ASP A 116 14.76 33.29 54.09
CA ASP A 116 13.52 32.51 53.95
C ASP A 116 12.88 32.70 52.57
N ARG A 117 12.91 33.94 52.06
CA ARG A 117 12.40 34.27 50.72
C ARG A 117 13.25 33.60 49.63
N HIS A 118 14.58 33.64 49.71
CA HIS A 118 15.41 32.97 48.70
C HIS A 118 15.22 31.45 48.74
N ALA A 119 15.08 30.86 49.93
CA ALA A 119 14.90 29.41 50.12
C ALA A 119 13.52 28.93 49.60
N ARG A 120 12.45 29.68 49.87
CA ARG A 120 11.13 29.41 49.29
C ARG A 120 11.13 29.56 47.77
N LEU A 121 11.87 30.54 47.22
CA LEU A 121 12.00 30.74 45.77
C LEU A 121 12.85 29.65 45.10
N SER A 122 13.93 29.19 45.73
CA SER A 122 14.76 28.08 45.21
C SER A 122 13.99 26.76 45.23
N ALA A 123 13.23 26.48 46.30
CA ALA A 123 12.32 25.34 46.37
C ALA A 123 11.21 25.41 45.30
N LEU A 124 10.63 26.60 45.05
CA LEU A 124 9.64 26.79 43.98
C LEU A 124 10.26 26.56 42.58
N ARG A 125 11.46 27.09 42.33
CA ARG A 125 12.22 26.82 41.08
C ARG A 125 12.55 25.34 40.93
N ALA A 126 12.93 24.66 42.01
CA ALA A 126 13.17 23.21 42.00
C ALA A 126 11.90 22.46 41.60
N LYS A 127 10.76 22.73 42.26
CA LYS A 127 9.44 22.14 41.93
C LYS A 127 9.02 22.40 40.48
N MET A 128 9.10 23.64 39.98
CA MET A 128 8.81 23.97 38.57
C MET A 128 9.75 23.24 37.60
N SER A 129 11.02 23.07 37.96
CA SER A 129 11.99 22.31 37.14
C SER A 129 11.76 20.79 37.21
N ALA A 130 11.13 20.28 38.27
CA ALA A 130 10.75 18.87 38.41
C ALA A 130 9.51 18.57 37.55
N SER A 131 8.44 19.37 37.64
CA SER A 131 7.27 19.21 36.76
C SER A 131 7.62 19.39 35.29
N SER A 132 8.44 20.39 34.94
CA SER A 132 8.94 20.57 33.56
C SER A 132 9.73 19.37 33.04
N ARG A 133 10.42 18.62 33.92
CA ARG A 133 11.11 17.37 33.54
C ARG A 133 10.17 16.17 33.47
N ALA A 134 9.20 16.05 34.39
CA ALA A 134 8.18 15.02 34.36
C ALA A 134 7.35 15.12 33.07
N ASN A 135 6.68 16.24 32.83
CA ASN A 135 5.88 16.49 31.63
C ASN A 135 6.68 16.22 30.34
N ARG A 136 7.96 16.63 30.29
CA ARG A 136 8.84 16.33 29.14
C ARG A 136 9.17 14.84 29.01
N ARG A 137 9.40 14.13 30.12
CA ARG A 137 9.63 12.67 30.12
C ARG A 137 8.38 11.94 29.64
N ASP A 138 7.22 12.38 30.07
CA ASP A 138 5.96 11.72 29.79
C ASP A 138 5.54 11.96 28.33
N ILE A 139 5.68 13.17 27.78
CA ILE A 139 5.58 13.46 26.33
C ILE A 139 6.54 12.60 25.51
N LEU A 140 7.79 12.41 25.96
CA LEU A 140 8.75 11.53 25.29
C LEU A 140 8.34 10.05 25.38
N SER A 141 7.71 9.64 26.49
CA SER A 141 7.17 8.30 26.67
C SER A 141 5.99 8.04 25.73
N GLU A 142 5.05 8.99 25.61
CA GLU A 142 3.93 8.93 24.67
C GLU A 142 4.42 8.90 23.22
N GLN A 143 5.40 9.74 22.86
CA GLN A 143 6.02 9.69 21.53
C GLN A 143 6.73 8.35 21.26
N SER A 144 7.33 7.71 22.26
CA SER A 144 7.90 6.37 22.12
C SER A 144 6.82 5.29 21.96
N ARG A 145 5.72 5.37 22.72
CA ARG A 145 4.58 4.44 22.68
C ARG A 145 3.77 4.55 21.39
N ALA A 146 3.55 5.76 20.89
CA ALA A 146 2.94 6.00 19.57
C ALA A 146 3.82 5.44 18.44
N ARG A 147 5.15 5.56 18.56
CA ARG A 147 6.11 4.96 17.61
C ARG A 147 6.13 3.44 17.69
N SER A 148 6.09 2.84 18.88
CA SER A 148 6.04 1.37 19.00
C SER A 148 4.73 0.83 18.43
N ILE A 149 3.56 1.39 18.81
CA ILE A 149 2.26 0.99 18.25
C ILE A 149 2.26 1.08 16.70
N ALA A 150 2.85 2.14 16.13
CA ALA A 150 2.98 2.28 14.68
C ALA A 150 3.95 1.25 14.05
N SER A 151 5.09 0.96 14.68
CA SER A 151 6.02 -0.08 14.20
C SER A 151 5.42 -1.48 14.35
N ASP A 152 4.64 -1.72 15.40
CA ASP A 152 4.07 -3.02 15.74
C ASP A 152 2.87 -3.33 14.85
N LEU A 153 2.03 -2.35 14.49
CA LEU A 153 0.97 -2.53 13.51
C LEU A 153 1.53 -2.83 12.11
N SER A 154 2.55 -2.10 11.68
CA SER A 154 3.26 -2.35 10.41
C SER A 154 3.95 -3.72 10.41
N SER A 155 4.70 -4.01 11.48
CA SER A 155 5.46 -5.26 11.63
C SER A 155 4.56 -6.46 11.80
N SER A 156 3.43 -6.35 12.51
CA SER A 156 2.46 -7.44 12.73
C SER A 156 1.98 -8.03 11.41
N SER A 157 1.58 -7.19 10.45
CA SER A 157 1.19 -7.64 9.10
C SER A 157 2.26 -8.45 8.37
N THR A 158 3.54 -8.22 8.70
CA THR A 158 4.70 -8.86 8.05
C THR A 158 5.25 -10.01 8.89
N SER A 159 5.10 -9.94 10.21
CA SER A 159 5.43 -10.97 11.20
C SER A 159 4.45 -12.13 11.10
N SER A 160 3.14 -11.86 11.04
CA SER A 160 2.09 -12.85 10.73
C SER A 160 2.40 -13.61 9.43
N ARG A 161 2.73 -12.91 8.34
CA ARG A 161 3.12 -13.55 7.06
C ARG A 161 4.43 -14.36 7.15
N LYS A 162 5.35 -14.00 8.04
CA LYS A 162 6.57 -14.79 8.32
C LYS A 162 6.27 -16.00 9.20
N LEU A 163 5.42 -15.85 10.21
CA LEU A 163 4.97 -16.88 11.14
C LEU A 163 4.21 -17.97 10.39
N LEU A 164 3.18 -17.61 9.63
CA LEU A 164 2.43 -18.55 8.77
C LEU A 164 3.33 -19.28 7.75
N LYS A 165 4.40 -18.63 7.27
CA LYS A 165 5.40 -19.30 6.41
C LYS A 165 6.30 -20.25 7.20
N ALA A 166 6.72 -19.88 8.41
CA ALA A 166 7.55 -20.72 9.28
C ALA A 166 6.78 -21.94 9.80
N GLU A 167 5.54 -21.74 10.22
CA GLU A 167 4.58 -22.78 10.60
C GLU A 167 4.36 -23.76 9.44
N LYS A 168 4.05 -23.25 8.24
CA LYS A 168 3.91 -24.09 7.05
C LYS A 168 5.19 -24.89 6.74
N LEU A 169 6.38 -24.28 6.87
CA LEU A 169 7.65 -24.97 6.66
C LEU A 169 7.93 -26.05 7.72
N LEU A 170 7.50 -25.82 8.95
CA LEU A 170 7.59 -26.79 10.05
C LEU A 170 6.63 -27.97 9.79
N GLN A 171 5.38 -27.70 9.43
CA GLN A 171 4.44 -28.73 8.94
C GLN A 171 5.03 -29.50 7.74
N GLU A 172 5.67 -28.82 6.79
CA GLU A 172 6.34 -29.46 5.64
C GLU A 172 7.54 -30.34 6.01
N ARG A 173 8.19 -30.10 7.16
CA ARG A 173 9.21 -31.00 7.73
C ARG A 173 8.54 -32.21 8.36
N ASP A 174 7.60 -31.97 9.26
CA ASP A 174 6.96 -33.00 10.10
C ASP A 174 6.17 -34.00 9.24
N LEU A 175 5.55 -33.54 8.16
CA LEU A 175 4.88 -34.40 7.17
C LEU A 175 5.87 -35.30 6.40
N ARG A 176 7.08 -34.80 6.07
CA ARG A 176 8.14 -35.61 5.44
C ARG A 176 8.77 -36.59 6.42
N GLU A 177 9.00 -36.17 7.67
CA GLU A 177 9.57 -37.00 8.74
C GLU A 177 8.62 -38.15 9.13
N SER A 178 7.31 -37.91 9.09
CA SER A 178 6.27 -38.95 9.21
C SER A 178 6.00 -39.74 7.92
N GLY A 179 6.77 -39.53 6.84
CA GLY A 179 6.67 -40.27 5.58
C GLY A 179 5.38 -40.00 4.77
N THR A 180 4.64 -38.94 5.08
CA THR A 180 3.39 -38.59 4.41
C THR A 180 3.62 -37.68 3.20
N ASP A 181 2.79 -37.86 2.17
CA ASP A 181 2.82 -36.98 0.98
C ASP A 181 2.28 -35.58 1.33
N VAL A 182 3.20 -34.60 1.34
CA VAL A 182 2.95 -33.18 1.56
C VAL A 182 1.91 -32.61 0.59
N GLU A 183 1.91 -33.03 -0.67
CA GLU A 183 0.98 -32.50 -1.68
C GLU A 183 -0.42 -33.05 -1.45
N ARG A 184 -0.57 -34.36 -1.21
CA ARG A 184 -1.84 -34.97 -0.76
C ARG A 184 -2.35 -34.31 0.51
N HIS A 185 -1.53 -34.15 1.55
CA HIS A 185 -1.96 -33.51 2.79
C HIS A 185 -2.43 -32.07 2.56
N ARG A 186 -1.71 -31.28 1.75
CA ARG A 186 -2.13 -29.91 1.40
C ARG A 186 -3.45 -29.90 0.61
N ASN A 187 -3.66 -30.87 -0.27
CA ASN A 187 -4.87 -30.96 -1.09
C ASN A 187 -6.12 -31.33 -0.27
N LEU A 188 -5.97 -32.05 0.86
CA LEU A 188 -7.07 -32.32 1.80
C LEU A 188 -7.60 -31.05 2.50
N HIS A 189 -6.77 -30.01 2.63
CA HIS A 189 -7.15 -28.75 3.29
C HIS A 189 -7.80 -27.72 2.36
N TYR A 190 -7.91 -27.98 1.05
CA TYR A 190 -8.57 -27.06 0.13
C TYR A 190 -10.10 -27.22 0.17
N SER A 191 -10.79 -26.23 0.75
CA SER A 191 -12.25 -26.13 0.66
C SER A 191 -12.71 -25.92 -0.79
N LEU A 192 -13.95 -26.34 -1.06
CA LEU A 192 -14.65 -25.99 -2.30
C LEU A 192 -14.75 -24.47 -2.45
N GLU A 193 -15.04 -23.75 -1.38
CA GLU A 193 -15.17 -22.28 -1.35
C GLU A 193 -13.84 -21.59 -1.67
N ASP A 194 -12.73 -22.09 -1.14
CA ASP A 194 -11.38 -21.58 -1.47
C ASP A 194 -11.07 -21.78 -2.96
N SER A 195 -11.45 -22.93 -3.51
CA SER A 195 -11.30 -23.26 -4.94
C SER A 195 -12.17 -22.35 -5.82
N GLU A 196 -13.43 -22.14 -5.46
CA GLU A 196 -14.34 -21.25 -6.18
C GLU A 196 -13.90 -19.78 -6.10
N THR A 197 -13.45 -19.30 -4.94
CA THR A 197 -12.90 -17.94 -4.86
C THR A 197 -11.57 -17.82 -5.60
N TRP A 198 -10.76 -18.88 -5.69
CA TRP A 198 -9.54 -18.90 -6.50
C TRP A 198 -9.82 -18.82 -8.00
N ASP A 199 -10.72 -19.66 -8.51
CA ASP A 199 -11.14 -19.61 -9.92
C ASP A 199 -11.83 -18.28 -10.24
N SER A 200 -12.65 -17.73 -9.32
CA SER A 200 -13.22 -16.38 -9.45
C SER A 200 -12.13 -15.28 -9.51
N LYS A 201 -11.03 -15.41 -8.75
CA LYS A 201 -9.87 -14.50 -8.82
C LYS A 201 -9.14 -14.63 -10.16
N LEU A 202 -9.02 -15.84 -10.71
CA LEU A 202 -8.41 -16.11 -12.02
C LEU A 202 -9.27 -15.61 -13.18
N GLU A 203 -10.57 -15.89 -13.21
CA GLU A 203 -11.49 -15.37 -14.22
C GLU A 203 -11.51 -13.83 -14.18
N ALA A 204 -11.63 -13.23 -12.98
CA ALA A 204 -11.54 -11.79 -12.83
C ALA A 204 -10.15 -11.23 -13.21
N LYS A 205 -9.09 -12.03 -13.28
CA LYS A 205 -7.77 -11.61 -13.79
C LYS A 205 -7.74 -11.67 -15.32
N GLU A 206 -8.18 -12.77 -15.94
CA GLU A 206 -8.23 -12.87 -17.40
C GLU A 206 -9.20 -11.86 -18.01
N ARG A 207 -10.36 -11.59 -17.39
CA ARG A 207 -11.29 -10.52 -17.78
C ARG A 207 -10.74 -9.09 -17.60
N ARG A 208 -9.60 -8.92 -16.90
CA ARG A 208 -8.87 -7.65 -16.77
C ARG A 208 -7.64 -7.57 -17.68
N LYS A 209 -7.25 -8.68 -18.32
CA LYS A 209 -6.22 -8.75 -19.37
C LYS A 209 -6.72 -7.93 -20.57
N ASP A 210 -5.79 -7.33 -21.30
CA ASP A 210 -6.16 -6.55 -22.49
C ASP A 210 -6.20 -7.49 -23.70
N SER A 211 -7.40 -7.73 -24.26
CA SER A 211 -7.61 -8.67 -25.37
C SER A 211 -7.08 -8.18 -26.72
N GLY A 212 -6.38 -7.04 -26.75
CA GLY A 212 -5.88 -6.38 -27.95
C GLY A 212 -6.71 -5.15 -28.36
N PRO A 213 -6.50 -4.62 -29.57
CA PRO A 213 -7.24 -3.46 -30.09
C PRO A 213 -8.70 -3.82 -30.40
N GLY A 214 -9.55 -3.74 -29.38
CA GLY A 214 -11.01 -3.74 -29.53
C GLY A 214 -11.56 -2.36 -29.89
N ASP A 215 -12.88 -2.23 -29.80
CA ASP A 215 -13.59 -0.96 -29.99
C ASP A 215 -13.11 0.14 -29.01
N PHE A 216 -13.14 1.40 -29.48
CA PHE A 216 -12.81 2.58 -28.69
C PHE A 216 -13.76 2.78 -27.50
N GLY A 217 -15.03 2.38 -27.61
CA GLY A 217 -16.00 2.39 -26.51
C GLY A 217 -15.63 1.41 -25.40
N ASP A 218 -15.21 0.18 -25.71
CA ASP A 218 -14.69 -0.76 -24.71
C ASP A 218 -13.35 -0.28 -24.10
N ALA A 219 -12.46 0.29 -24.90
CA ALA A 219 -11.23 0.90 -24.40
C ALA A 219 -11.51 2.06 -23.41
N ALA A 220 -12.50 2.90 -23.72
CA ALA A 220 -12.98 3.97 -22.83
C ALA A 220 -13.63 3.40 -21.56
N LYS A 221 -14.47 2.37 -21.68
CA LYS A 221 -15.09 1.65 -20.55
C LYS A 221 -14.05 1.02 -19.63
N ARG A 222 -12.99 0.40 -20.18
CA ARG A 222 -11.84 -0.14 -19.43
C ARG A 222 -11.03 0.96 -18.74
N ALA A 223 -10.91 2.14 -19.35
CA ALA A 223 -10.30 3.31 -18.70
C ALA A 223 -11.15 3.85 -17.54
N TYR A 224 -12.45 4.06 -17.75
CA TYR A 224 -13.39 4.53 -16.73
C TYR A 224 -13.48 3.58 -15.53
N GLN A 225 -13.59 2.27 -15.77
CA GLN A 225 -13.56 1.25 -14.70
C GLN A 225 -12.22 1.18 -13.93
N ARG A 226 -11.14 1.80 -14.44
CA ARG A 226 -9.84 1.94 -13.75
C ARG A 226 -9.77 3.26 -12.97
N GLN A 227 -10.33 4.34 -13.51
CA GLN A 227 -10.50 5.63 -12.80
C GLN A 227 -11.36 5.42 -11.53
N LEU A 228 -12.54 4.80 -11.66
CA LEU A 228 -13.45 4.50 -10.54
C LEU A 228 -12.78 3.73 -9.39
N LYS A 229 -11.86 2.80 -9.69
CA LYS A 229 -11.10 2.03 -8.68
C LYS A 229 -9.92 2.79 -8.07
N THR A 230 -9.54 3.91 -8.68
CA THR A 230 -8.47 4.81 -8.19
C THR A 230 -9.04 5.89 -7.28
N ILE A 231 -10.25 6.37 -7.57
CA ILE A 231 -10.97 7.36 -6.78
C ILE A 231 -11.35 6.75 -5.42
N LYS A 232 -11.10 7.50 -4.34
CA LYS A 232 -11.55 7.18 -2.98
C LYS A 232 -12.46 8.32 -2.51
N PRO A 233 -13.77 8.08 -2.28
CA PRO A 233 -14.69 9.13 -1.85
C PRO A 233 -14.45 9.50 -0.38
N ASP A 234 -14.51 10.81 -0.07
CA ASP A 234 -14.54 11.29 1.31
C ASP A 234 -15.98 11.27 1.83
N LEU A 235 -16.30 10.26 2.64
CA LEU A 235 -17.62 10.08 3.24
C LEU A 235 -17.93 11.11 4.34
N ALA A 236 -16.92 11.77 4.92
CA ALA A 236 -17.11 12.79 5.95
C ALA A 236 -17.44 14.15 5.33
N ALA A 237 -16.71 14.56 4.28
CA ALA A 237 -17.08 15.74 3.50
C ALA A 237 -18.45 15.59 2.85
N TYR A 238 -18.75 14.42 2.25
CA TYR A 238 -20.06 14.14 1.67
C TYR A 238 -21.19 14.29 2.69
N LYS A 239 -21.09 13.66 3.87
CA LYS A 239 -22.11 13.78 4.93
C LYS A 239 -22.35 15.23 5.38
N LYS A 240 -21.28 16.02 5.54
CA LYS A 240 -21.40 17.46 5.86
C LYS A 240 -22.16 18.23 4.77
N GLN A 241 -21.83 17.98 3.50
CA GLN A 241 -22.51 18.62 2.36
C GLN A 241 -23.99 18.19 2.28
N THR A 242 -24.31 16.90 2.53
CA THR A 242 -25.70 16.42 2.59
C THR A 242 -26.48 17.08 3.73
N GLN A 243 -25.87 17.25 4.92
CA GLN A 243 -26.49 17.94 6.04
C GLN A 243 -26.72 19.43 5.76
N GLN A 244 -25.76 20.10 5.13
CA GLN A 244 -25.90 21.50 4.72
C GLN A 244 -27.00 21.69 3.67
N ALA A 245 -27.00 20.90 2.60
CA ALA A 245 -28.03 20.95 1.56
C ALA A 245 -29.43 20.60 2.10
N GLY A 246 -29.53 19.59 2.97
CA GLY A 246 -30.78 19.26 3.67
C GLY A 246 -31.27 20.40 4.57
N SER A 247 -30.37 21.03 5.32
CA SER A 247 -30.71 22.20 6.15
C SER A 247 -31.19 23.39 5.32
N SER A 248 -30.61 23.64 4.13
CA SER A 248 -31.08 24.67 3.21
C SER A 248 -32.49 24.35 2.67
N HIS A 249 -32.76 23.08 2.32
CA HIS A 249 -34.07 22.63 1.85
C HIS A 249 -35.16 22.61 2.96
N LEU A 250 -34.77 22.62 4.24
CA LEU A 250 -35.69 22.84 5.37
C LEU A 250 -35.88 24.34 5.71
N ALA A 251 -35.07 25.23 5.15
CA ALA A 251 -35.12 26.67 5.44
C ALA A 251 -36.04 27.47 4.51
N THR A 252 -36.50 26.87 3.40
CA THR A 252 -37.51 27.44 2.50
C THR A 252 -38.93 27.19 3.03
N PRO A 253 -39.69 28.24 3.44
CA PRO A 253 -41.01 28.05 4.02
C PRO A 253 -42.08 27.80 2.96
N ALA A 254 -42.93 26.80 3.24
CA ALA A 254 -44.17 26.42 2.57
C ALA A 254 -44.07 25.67 1.22
N SER A 255 -44.91 24.61 1.12
CA SER A 255 -45.30 23.86 -0.09
C SER A 255 -44.23 23.05 -0.83
N LEU A 256 -43.95 21.82 -0.34
CA LEU A 256 -44.23 20.54 -1.06
C LEU A 256 -43.71 19.32 -0.26
N SER A 257 -44.30 19.03 0.91
CA SER A 257 -43.94 17.83 1.70
C SER A 257 -45.04 16.76 1.64
N LEU A 258 -45.17 16.07 0.49
CA LEU A 258 -46.02 14.87 0.38
C LEU A 258 -45.50 13.82 -0.61
N THR A 259 -44.19 13.74 -0.80
CA THR A 259 -43.52 12.76 -1.70
C THR A 259 -42.46 11.96 -0.96
N ARG A 260 -42.89 10.80 -0.45
CA ARG A 260 -42.15 9.52 -0.32
C ARG A 260 -40.66 9.60 0.15
N PRO A 261 -40.32 9.13 1.37
CA PRO A 261 -39.05 9.46 2.04
C PRO A 261 -37.76 8.97 1.35
N ASP A 262 -37.84 8.03 0.40
CA ASP A 262 -36.68 7.44 -0.27
C ASP A 262 -36.24 8.18 -1.56
N THR A 263 -37.06 9.10 -2.08
CA THR A 263 -36.83 9.75 -3.39
C THR A 263 -36.17 11.13 -3.28
N ARG A 264 -34.86 11.12 -2.98
CA ARG A 264 -33.85 12.15 -3.32
C ARG A 264 -34.24 13.63 -3.13
N ALA A 265 -33.81 14.22 -2.02
CA ALA A 265 -33.76 15.68 -1.81
C ALA A 265 -32.66 16.38 -2.66
N HIS A 266 -32.74 16.22 -3.99
CA HIS A 266 -31.80 16.75 -4.99
C HIS A 266 -32.50 17.31 -6.26
N ASP A 267 -33.83 17.30 -6.32
CA ASP A 267 -34.60 17.75 -7.50
C ASP A 267 -34.73 19.28 -7.62
N GLU A 268 -34.36 20.05 -6.59
CA GLU A 268 -34.19 21.50 -6.73
C GLU A 268 -32.87 21.78 -7.49
N LEU A 269 -33.00 22.08 -8.79
CA LEU A 269 -31.92 22.11 -9.80
C LEU A 269 -30.87 23.21 -9.59
N HIS A 270 -30.04 23.07 -8.57
CA HIS A 270 -28.88 23.91 -8.25
C HIS A 270 -27.70 23.70 -9.23
N TYR A 271 -27.95 23.96 -10.52
CA TYR A 271 -26.96 23.91 -11.58
C TYR A 271 -26.18 25.23 -11.67
N GLY A 272 -24.86 25.15 -11.89
CA GLY A 272 -23.99 26.32 -12.09
C GLY A 272 -23.60 27.12 -10.84
N THR A 273 -24.29 26.94 -9.70
CA THR A 273 -23.97 27.64 -8.44
C THR A 273 -22.89 26.97 -7.59
N HIS A 274 -22.57 25.70 -7.88
CA HIS A 274 -21.55 24.97 -7.11
C HIS A 274 -20.13 25.46 -7.41
N GLN A 275 -19.54 26.16 -6.43
CA GLN A 275 -18.11 26.47 -6.39
C GLN A 275 -17.38 25.35 -5.61
N PRO A 276 -16.55 24.51 -6.25
CA PRO A 276 -15.76 23.50 -5.56
C PRO A 276 -14.60 24.14 -4.79
N ASN A 277 -14.22 23.54 -3.66
CA ASN A 277 -13.02 23.93 -2.92
C ASN A 277 -11.74 23.64 -3.72
N ASP A 278 -10.69 24.44 -3.57
CA ASP A 278 -9.43 24.32 -4.33
C ASP A 278 -8.79 22.92 -4.20
N ASP A 279 -8.81 22.31 -3.00
CA ASP A 279 -8.35 20.93 -2.80
C ASP A 279 -9.15 19.89 -3.61
N ALA A 280 -10.43 20.14 -3.92
CA ALA A 280 -11.18 19.28 -4.83
C ALA A 280 -10.72 19.48 -6.29
N VAL A 281 -10.37 20.70 -6.68
CA VAL A 281 -9.82 21.03 -8.01
C VAL A 281 -8.43 20.41 -8.18
N ASP A 282 -7.55 20.52 -7.18
CA ASP A 282 -6.22 19.90 -7.18
C ASP A 282 -6.27 18.37 -7.25
N ARG A 283 -7.24 17.74 -6.55
CA ARG A 283 -7.50 16.29 -6.68
C ARG A 283 -7.92 15.88 -8.09
N VAL A 284 -8.61 16.74 -8.83
CA VAL A 284 -8.92 16.51 -10.26
C VAL A 284 -7.69 16.75 -11.14
N ILE A 285 -6.96 17.84 -10.95
CA ILE A 285 -5.75 18.19 -11.73
C ILE A 285 -4.66 17.11 -11.58
N THR A 286 -4.41 16.62 -10.36
CA THR A 286 -3.46 15.55 -10.09
C THR A 286 -3.88 14.22 -10.74
N HIS A 287 -5.18 13.88 -10.71
CA HIS A 287 -5.71 12.71 -11.43
C HIS A 287 -5.53 12.83 -12.95
N LEU A 288 -5.88 13.98 -13.55
CA LEU A 288 -5.73 14.22 -14.99
C LEU A 288 -4.26 14.17 -15.44
N ASN A 289 -3.34 14.72 -14.64
CA ASN A 289 -1.91 14.61 -14.91
C ASN A 289 -1.41 13.15 -14.82
N ALA A 290 -1.88 12.38 -13.83
CA ALA A 290 -1.58 10.95 -13.74
C ALA A 290 -2.14 10.14 -14.93
N GLU A 291 -3.31 10.51 -15.48
CA GLU A 291 -3.86 9.93 -16.71
C GLU A 291 -3.02 10.28 -17.93
N LYS A 292 -2.63 11.55 -18.10
CA LYS A 292 -1.77 12.02 -19.19
C LYS A 292 -0.46 11.24 -19.26
N GLN A 293 0.16 10.93 -18.11
CA GLN A 293 1.34 10.07 -18.04
C GLN A 293 1.03 8.59 -18.36
N LYS A 294 -0.10 8.04 -17.91
CA LYS A 294 -0.53 6.67 -18.28
C LYS A 294 -0.75 6.53 -19.79
N ILE A 295 -1.34 7.54 -20.43
CA ILE A 295 -1.56 7.58 -21.89
C ILE A 295 -0.23 7.68 -22.64
N LYS A 296 0.67 8.59 -22.23
CA LYS A 296 2.03 8.70 -22.80
C LYS A 296 2.80 7.38 -22.72
N ASN A 297 2.73 6.71 -21.57
CA ASN A 297 3.45 5.46 -21.29
C ASN A 297 2.75 4.20 -21.83
N ARG A 298 1.65 4.34 -22.59
CA ARG A 298 0.96 3.23 -23.28
C ARG A 298 1.81 2.67 -24.42
N SER A 299 2.44 3.55 -25.21
CA SER A 299 3.40 3.13 -26.25
C SER A 299 4.80 3.13 -25.64
N ARG A 300 5.31 1.95 -25.30
CA ARG A 300 6.66 1.78 -24.75
C ARG A 300 7.67 1.62 -25.89
N ARG A 301 8.77 2.38 -25.85
CA ARG A 301 9.94 2.11 -26.69
C ARG A 301 10.43 0.69 -26.40
N ARG A 302 10.63 -0.10 -27.45
CA ARG A 302 11.40 -1.35 -27.37
C ARG A 302 12.85 -1.01 -27.74
N ASN A 303 13.78 -1.67 -27.07
CA ASN A 303 15.15 -1.76 -27.54
C ASN A 303 15.21 -2.83 -28.62
N ASP A 304 16.04 -2.58 -29.64
CA ASP A 304 16.19 -3.44 -30.82
C ASP A 304 17.67 -3.80 -30.98
N ASP A 305 18.40 -3.83 -29.87
CA ASP A 305 19.86 -3.69 -29.80
C ASP A 305 20.64 -4.96 -30.24
N GLY A 306 19.96 -5.86 -30.95
CA GLY A 306 20.47 -7.10 -31.55
C GLY A 306 19.70 -7.50 -32.82
N GLU A 307 19.02 -6.55 -33.47
CA GLU A 307 18.38 -6.71 -34.78
C GLU A 307 19.29 -6.10 -35.88
N GLU A 308 19.46 -6.78 -37.01
CA GLU A 308 20.32 -6.29 -38.10
C GLU A 308 19.83 -4.94 -38.65
N VAL A 309 20.77 -4.01 -38.89
CA VAL A 309 20.49 -2.62 -39.28
C VAL A 309 20.15 -2.52 -40.77
N ASN A 310 18.95 -2.99 -41.13
CA ASN A 310 18.40 -2.94 -42.49
C ASN A 310 17.90 -1.55 -42.94
N TYR A 311 18.29 -0.47 -42.25
CA TYR A 311 17.73 0.88 -42.44
C TYR A 311 18.78 1.99 -42.40
N ILE A 312 18.59 3.02 -43.22
CA ILE A 312 19.49 4.18 -43.32
C ILE A 312 19.03 5.36 -42.45
N ASN A 313 17.72 5.49 -42.19
CA ASN A 313 17.14 6.53 -41.32
C ASN A 313 15.99 5.98 -40.47
N ASP A 314 15.59 6.70 -39.42
CA ASP A 314 14.60 6.20 -38.46
C ASP A 314 13.17 6.10 -39.06
N SER A 315 12.85 6.89 -40.10
CA SER A 315 11.61 6.72 -40.88
C SER A 315 11.58 5.39 -41.64
N ASN A 316 12.71 5.03 -42.27
CA ASN A 316 12.92 3.75 -42.95
C ASN A 316 12.88 2.60 -41.94
N ARG A 317 13.50 2.73 -40.77
CA ARG A 317 13.35 1.77 -39.65
C ARG A 317 11.89 1.55 -39.27
N HIS A 318 11.11 2.62 -39.12
CA HIS A 318 9.68 2.52 -38.80
C HIS A 318 8.88 1.88 -39.95
N PHE A 319 9.27 2.10 -41.21
CA PHE A 319 8.68 1.47 -42.39
C PHE A 319 9.01 -0.02 -42.49
N ASN A 320 10.28 -0.41 -42.37
CA ASN A 320 10.73 -1.81 -42.30
C ASN A 320 10.06 -2.52 -41.12
N LYS A 321 9.96 -1.87 -39.95
CA LYS A 321 9.23 -2.39 -38.77
C LYS A 321 7.70 -2.33 -38.89
N LYS A 322 7.16 -1.76 -39.98
CA LYS A 322 5.77 -1.95 -40.42
C LYS A 322 5.69 -3.16 -41.34
N LEU A 323 6.53 -3.26 -42.38
CA LEU A 323 6.60 -4.42 -43.28
C LEU A 323 6.79 -5.73 -42.49
N LYS A 324 7.72 -5.75 -41.52
CA LYS A 324 8.02 -6.88 -40.64
C LYS A 324 6.80 -7.41 -39.86
N ARG A 325 5.75 -6.60 -39.66
CA ARG A 325 4.51 -7.03 -38.96
C ARG A 325 3.47 -7.67 -39.87
N PHE A 326 3.54 -7.40 -41.18
CA PHE A 326 2.58 -7.89 -42.15
C PHE A 326 3.13 -9.06 -42.98
N TYR A 327 4.39 -8.95 -43.43
CA TYR A 327 4.95 -9.85 -44.43
C TYR A 327 5.87 -10.95 -43.87
N ASP A 328 6.41 -10.83 -42.66
CA ASP A 328 7.35 -11.84 -42.12
C ASP A 328 6.79 -13.27 -42.11
N LYS A 329 5.48 -13.43 -41.84
CA LYS A 329 4.82 -14.74 -41.88
C LYS A 329 4.85 -15.39 -43.29
N GLN A 330 5.08 -14.60 -44.34
CA GLN A 330 5.15 -15.03 -45.73
C GLN A 330 6.58 -14.99 -46.29
N THR A 331 7.47 -14.17 -45.71
CA THR A 331 8.86 -13.97 -46.20
C THR A 331 9.92 -14.61 -45.30
N GLN A 332 9.53 -15.33 -44.24
CA GLN A 332 10.47 -16.04 -43.36
C GLN A 332 11.38 -17.00 -44.13
N GLU A 333 10.84 -17.87 -44.99
CA GLU A 333 11.61 -18.79 -45.82
C GLU A 333 12.61 -18.06 -46.75
N ILE A 334 12.18 -16.96 -47.37
CA ILE A 334 13.04 -16.13 -48.23
C ILE A 334 14.20 -15.51 -47.41
N ARG A 335 13.92 -15.09 -46.17
CA ARG A 335 14.95 -14.59 -45.25
C ARG A 335 15.92 -15.70 -44.82
N GLU A 336 15.41 -16.85 -44.40
CA GLU A 336 16.23 -17.99 -44.00
C GLU A 336 17.11 -18.48 -45.16
N ASN A 337 16.60 -18.45 -46.41
CA ASN A 337 17.39 -18.76 -47.61
C ASN A 337 18.43 -17.69 -47.96
N LEU A 338 18.18 -16.41 -47.66
CA LEU A 338 19.19 -15.34 -47.76
C LEU A 338 20.28 -15.51 -46.70
N GLU A 339 19.91 -15.74 -45.44
CA GLU A 339 20.83 -16.00 -44.31
C GLU A 339 21.65 -17.29 -44.50
N ARG A 340 21.08 -18.30 -45.19
CA ARG A 340 21.73 -19.55 -45.59
C ARG A 340 22.60 -19.42 -46.85
N GLY A 341 22.58 -18.29 -47.54
CA GLY A 341 23.47 -18.01 -48.68
C GLY A 341 22.92 -18.37 -50.07
N THR A 342 21.64 -18.13 -50.33
CA THR A 342 21.01 -18.16 -51.68
C THR A 342 21.10 -19.48 -52.45
N ALA A 343 21.23 -20.60 -51.74
CA ALA A 343 21.03 -21.92 -52.32
C ALA A 343 19.52 -22.20 -52.48
N LEU A 344 19.09 -22.41 -53.74
CA LEU A 344 17.77 -22.95 -54.11
C LEU A 344 17.77 -24.48 -54.01
#